data_AF-A0A0A8URR2-F1
#
_entry.id   AF-A0A0A8URR2-F1
#
_cell.length_a   1.000
_cell.length_b   1.000
_cell.length_c   1.000
_cell.angle_alpha   90.00
_cell.angle_beta   90.00
_cell.angle_gamma   90.00
#
_symmetry.space_group_name_H-M   'P 1'
#
loop_
_entity.id
_entity.type
_entity.pdbx_description
1 polymer ?
#
loop_
_entity_poly.entity_id
_entity_poly.type
_entity_poly.pdbx_seq_one_letter_code
_entity_poly.pdbx_strand_id
1 'polypeptide(L)'
;MQSAEYANTINICTQKITDLPYNEIKYHLFLMLNTLKNKQTEFTQQFLQKIEEFIDNLGKLMQAKLPTELEVQQTLEQVFLQYQQLTNLAKIDAIEAKITRFLINLGAVILAFILGIAGGLIGGISGFVRGLWNFTNPLASFAIGVVTGAFLGGAIGFRLPKKLFKEELFRQLKCCLDGIHECIETMQKTHSFAVYKEQVRQKLLSDYFYGDEASFQRFLQNNVSYKINTLRARFLSPSLEGYLGQHAFMTLTIDENTPPLTIEFSTAPTDLTRSISQCEKRIVSGEKIVDMLALHEQLQITHTCTTEYIVCKMKPGEIDCLSYINKILIGTSQNATTVKRFDGKENWLGKNLIGFFVQNLSPFRQDILLHEPLLEDRGLVTGGG
;
A
#
# COMPACT_ATOMS: atom_id res chain seq x y z
N MET A 1 1.67 14.49 33.16
CA MET A 1 3.04 14.10 32.74
C MET A 1 3.07 12.95 31.72
N GLN A 2 2.31 11.86 31.90
CA GLN A 2 2.30 10.71 30.96
C GLN A 2 1.95 11.03 29.49
N SER A 3 1.17 12.07 29.21
CA SER A 3 0.80 12.44 27.82
C SER A 3 1.96 13.05 27.01
N ALA A 4 2.86 13.80 27.67
CA ALA A 4 4.01 14.40 26.98
C ALA A 4 5.09 13.36 26.65
N GLU A 5 5.32 12.41 27.55
CA GLU A 5 6.23 11.29 27.33
C GLU A 5 5.74 10.39 26.19
N TYR A 6 4.45 10.06 26.17
CA TYR A 6 3.85 9.27 25.10
C TYR A 6 3.98 9.95 23.73
N ALA A 7 3.68 11.26 23.66
CA ALA A 7 3.85 12.03 22.44
C ALA A 7 5.33 12.10 22.00
N ASN A 8 6.26 12.20 22.95
CA ASN A 8 7.69 12.19 22.67
C ASN A 8 8.14 10.84 22.08
N THR A 9 7.71 9.72 22.65
CA THR A 9 8.03 8.39 22.09
C THR A 9 7.46 8.21 20.69
N ILE A 10 6.24 8.69 20.40
CA ILE A 10 5.69 8.69 19.04
C ILE A 10 6.62 9.45 18.08
N ASN A 11 7.06 10.65 18.45
CA ASN A 11 7.97 11.46 17.62
C ASN A 11 9.32 10.78 17.41
N ILE A 12 9.88 10.15 18.45
CA ILE A 12 11.14 9.39 18.35
C ILE A 12 10.96 8.24 17.36
N CYS A 13 9.88 7.45 17.47
CA CYS A 13 9.60 6.36 16.54
C CYS A 13 9.40 6.88 15.11
N THR A 14 8.66 7.98 14.92
CA THR A 14 8.47 8.61 13.61
C THR A 14 9.81 8.99 12.96
N GLN A 15 10.73 9.59 13.74
CA GLN A 15 12.07 9.93 13.25
C GLN A 15 12.86 8.66 12.89
N LYS A 16 12.90 7.68 13.80
CA LYS A 16 13.60 6.41 13.56
C LYS A 16 13.09 5.68 12.32
N ILE A 17 11.78 5.65 12.06
CA ILE A 17 11.21 5.07 10.83
C ILE A 17 11.66 5.87 9.60
N THR A 18 11.67 7.20 9.70
CA THR A 18 12.13 8.08 8.61
C THR A 18 13.58 7.78 8.24
N ASP A 19 14.42 7.49 9.22
CA ASP A 19 15.86 7.21 9.08
C ASP A 19 16.18 5.77 8.62
N LEU A 20 15.20 4.85 8.63
CA LEU A 20 15.40 3.51 8.07
C LEU A 20 15.76 3.59 6.57
N PRO A 21 16.51 2.63 6.02
CA PRO A 21 16.70 2.55 4.57
C PRO A 21 15.36 2.36 3.83
N TYR A 22 15.31 2.70 2.54
CA TYR A 22 14.06 2.64 1.77
C TYR A 22 13.53 1.21 1.67
N ASN A 23 12.28 1.02 2.08
CA ASN A 23 11.63 -0.28 2.12
C ASN A 23 10.12 -0.14 2.36
N GLU A 24 9.36 -1.15 1.96
CA GLU A 24 7.94 -1.27 2.25
C GLU A 24 7.61 -1.21 3.75
N ILE A 25 8.47 -1.74 4.63
CA ILE A 25 8.19 -1.81 6.08
C ILE A 25 7.85 -0.43 6.66
N LYS A 26 8.44 0.65 6.14
CA LYS A 26 8.10 2.03 6.58
C LYS A 26 6.60 2.30 6.51
N TYR A 27 5.94 1.86 5.43
CA TYR A 27 4.50 2.04 5.25
C TYR A 27 3.70 1.39 6.39
N HIS A 28 4.02 0.15 6.73
CA HIS A 28 3.32 -0.58 7.80
C HIS A 28 3.63 -0.03 9.19
N LEU A 29 4.87 0.42 9.43
CA LEU A 29 5.27 1.06 10.69
C LEU A 29 4.57 2.41 10.89
N PHE A 30 4.47 3.25 9.86
CA PHE A 30 3.72 4.51 9.94
C PHE A 30 2.23 4.30 10.17
N LEU A 31 1.61 3.30 9.53
CA LEU A 31 0.22 2.90 9.83
C LEU A 31 0.06 2.47 11.29
N MET A 32 1.04 1.73 11.81
CA MET A 32 1.05 1.25 13.19
C MET A 32 1.16 2.43 14.18
N LEU A 33 2.07 3.38 13.96
CA LEU A 33 2.19 4.56 14.82
C LEU A 33 0.92 5.43 14.80
N ASN A 34 0.35 5.69 13.62
CA ASN A 34 -0.88 6.47 13.52
C ASN A 34 -2.07 5.80 14.21
N THR A 35 -2.08 4.46 14.27
CA THR A 35 -3.07 3.69 15.03
C THR A 35 -2.96 3.93 16.54
N LEU A 36 -1.73 4.13 17.05
CA LEU A 36 -1.43 4.28 18.48
C LEU A 36 -1.52 5.73 18.96
N LYS A 37 -1.22 6.71 18.10
CA LYS A 37 -1.04 8.14 18.44
C LYS A 37 -2.14 8.74 19.32
N ASN A 38 -3.39 8.37 19.10
CA ASN A 38 -4.56 8.94 19.79
C ASN A 38 -5.22 8.01 20.83
N LYS A 39 -4.55 6.92 21.24
CA LYS A 39 -5.13 5.88 22.10
C LYS A 39 -4.27 5.58 23.32
N GLN A 40 -3.88 6.60 24.08
CA GLN A 40 -3.00 6.41 25.23
C GLN A 40 -3.65 5.50 26.29
N THR A 41 -3.07 4.32 26.43
CA THR A 41 -3.36 3.29 27.43
C THR A 41 -2.04 2.63 27.86
N GLU A 42 -2.05 1.88 28.97
CA GLU A 42 -0.88 1.09 29.39
C GLU A 42 -0.42 0.13 28.29
N PHE A 43 -1.37 -0.55 27.64
CA PHE A 43 -1.09 -1.43 26.50
C PHE A 43 -0.37 -0.69 25.38
N THR A 44 -0.91 0.43 24.90
CA THR A 44 -0.29 1.17 23.78
C THR A 44 1.07 1.75 24.13
N GLN A 45 1.31 2.08 25.40
CA GLN A 45 2.62 2.56 25.86
C GLN A 45 3.66 1.44 25.82
N GLN A 46 3.33 0.27 26.39
CA GLN A 46 4.21 -0.91 26.31
C GLN A 46 4.45 -1.35 24.85
N PHE A 47 3.41 -1.28 24.02
CA PHE A 47 3.49 -1.64 22.61
C PHE A 47 4.41 -0.67 21.85
N LEU A 48 4.30 0.63 22.12
CA LEU A 48 5.15 1.64 21.50
C LEU A 48 6.63 1.50 21.87
N GLN A 49 6.93 1.18 23.13
CA GLN A 49 8.32 0.87 23.55
C GLN A 49 8.90 -0.33 22.79
N LYS A 50 8.09 -1.38 22.58
CA LYS A 50 8.53 -2.55 21.80
C LYS A 50 8.67 -2.27 20.31
N ILE A 51 7.85 -1.38 19.75
CA ILE A 51 8.03 -0.90 18.37
C ILE A 51 9.37 -0.19 18.25
N GLU A 52 9.72 0.67 19.21
CA GLU A 52 10.98 1.40 19.18
C GLU A 52 12.19 0.45 19.14
N GLU A 53 12.21 -0.55 20.04
CA GLU A 53 13.25 -1.58 20.06
C GLU A 53 13.33 -2.38 18.74
N PHE A 54 12.17 -2.68 18.15
CA PHE A 54 12.06 -3.35 16.85
C PHE A 54 12.66 -2.50 15.72
N ILE A 55 12.34 -1.22 15.66
CA ILE A 55 12.86 -0.30 14.63
C ILE A 55 14.38 -0.21 14.71
N ASP A 56 14.95 -0.14 15.92
CA ASP A 56 16.40 -0.04 16.11
C ASP A 56 17.14 -1.25 15.54
N ASN A 57 16.65 -2.47 15.80
CA ASN A 57 17.29 -3.68 15.28
C ASN A 57 17.00 -3.91 13.80
N LEU A 58 15.81 -3.52 13.32
CA LEU A 58 15.52 -3.52 11.89
C LEU A 58 16.48 -2.57 11.14
N GLY A 59 16.74 -1.39 11.70
CA GLY A 59 17.72 -0.44 11.17
C GLY A 59 19.11 -1.03 11.07
N LYS A 60 19.56 -1.78 12.08
CA LYS A 60 20.86 -2.50 12.04
C LYS A 60 20.88 -3.56 10.94
N LEU A 61 19.82 -4.36 10.80
CA LEU A 61 19.71 -5.40 9.77
C LEU A 61 19.78 -4.81 8.36
N MET A 62 19.04 -3.71 8.13
CA MET A 62 18.93 -3.10 6.81
C MET A 62 20.14 -2.27 6.40
N GLN A 63 21.01 -1.91 7.36
CA GLN A 63 22.27 -1.22 7.06
C GLN A 63 23.31 -2.23 6.56
N ALA A 64 23.97 -1.91 5.44
CA ALA A 64 24.99 -2.74 4.79
C ALA A 64 26.32 -2.89 5.56
N LYS A 65 26.31 -2.69 6.89
CA LYS A 65 27.48 -2.63 7.75
C LYS A 65 27.71 -3.89 8.59
N LEU A 66 26.99 -4.98 8.34
CA LEU A 66 27.23 -6.25 9.02
C LEU A 66 28.34 -7.02 8.29
N PRO A 67 29.55 -7.14 8.88
CA PRO A 67 30.71 -7.71 8.18
C PRO A 67 30.61 -9.22 7.91
N THR A 68 29.72 -9.95 8.58
CA THR A 68 29.63 -11.42 8.42
C THR A 68 28.20 -11.93 8.25
N GLU A 69 28.05 -13.05 7.52
CA GLU A 69 26.78 -13.76 7.34
C GLU A 69 26.17 -14.22 8.69
N LEU A 70 27.03 -14.61 9.64
CA LEU A 70 26.60 -14.98 10.99
C LEU A 70 25.94 -13.82 11.74
N GLU A 71 26.51 -12.61 11.66
CA GLU A 71 25.91 -11.42 12.28
C GLU A 71 24.60 -11.00 11.61
N VAL A 72 24.49 -11.17 10.29
CA VAL A 72 23.23 -10.98 9.55
C VAL A 72 22.16 -11.93 10.09
N GLN A 73 22.49 -13.21 10.22
CA GLN A 73 21.56 -14.21 10.75
C GLN A 73 21.14 -13.91 12.19
N GLN A 74 22.09 -13.58 13.07
CA GLN A 74 21.80 -13.22 14.47
C GLN A 74 20.93 -11.97 14.57
N THR A 75 21.21 -10.94 13.76
CA THR A 75 20.40 -9.71 13.75
C THR A 75 19.00 -10.01 13.23
N LEU A 76 18.87 -10.86 12.21
CA LEU A 76 17.58 -11.29 11.69
C LEU A 76 16.77 -12.08 12.72
N GLU A 77 17.40 -13.01 13.44
CA GLU A 77 16.76 -13.74 14.55
C GLU A 77 16.28 -12.79 15.65
N GLN A 78 17.05 -11.75 15.98
CA GLN A 78 16.63 -10.72 16.93
C GLN A 78 15.43 -9.90 16.42
N VAL A 79 15.42 -9.52 15.13
CA VAL A 79 14.28 -8.84 14.50
C VAL A 79 13.03 -9.72 14.55
N PHE A 80 13.16 -11.02 14.24
CA PHE A 80 12.05 -11.98 14.36
C PHE A 80 11.57 -12.13 15.80
N LEU A 81 12.47 -12.21 16.78
CA LEU A 81 12.11 -12.31 18.19
C LEU A 81 11.32 -11.08 18.66
N GLN A 82 11.75 -9.87 18.30
CA GLN A 82 11.03 -8.64 18.64
C GLN A 82 9.69 -8.53 17.92
N TYR A 83 9.63 -8.95 16.65
CA TYR A 83 8.37 -9.10 15.95
C TYR A 83 7.42 -10.06 16.71
N GLN A 84 7.89 -11.22 17.15
CA GLN A 84 7.09 -12.15 17.96
C GLN A 84 6.66 -11.56 19.30
N GLN A 85 7.48 -10.73 19.94
CA GLN A 85 7.09 -10.00 21.15
C GLN A 85 5.93 -9.05 20.88
N LEU A 86 5.96 -8.33 19.75
CA LEU A 86 4.85 -7.46 19.33
C LEU A 86 3.58 -8.28 19.04
N THR A 87 3.67 -9.41 18.34
CA THR A 87 2.49 -10.27 18.07
C THR A 87 1.90 -10.85 19.36
N ASN A 88 2.75 -11.27 20.30
CA ASN A 88 2.34 -11.76 21.61
C ASN A 88 1.69 -10.67 22.45
N LEU A 89 2.25 -9.45 22.48
CA LEU A 89 1.70 -8.33 23.23
C LEU A 89 0.32 -7.93 22.70
N ALA A 90 0.15 -7.87 21.39
CA ALA A 90 -1.17 -7.67 20.75
C ALA A 90 -2.12 -8.87 20.92
N LYS A 91 -1.70 -9.93 21.63
CA LYS A 91 -2.42 -11.20 21.82
C LYS A 91 -2.88 -11.81 20.50
N ILE A 92 -2.18 -11.52 19.41
CA ILE A 92 -2.54 -12.03 18.09
C ILE A 92 -2.38 -13.54 18.09
N ASP A 93 -1.34 -14.09 18.73
CA ASP A 93 -1.04 -15.53 18.71
C ASP A 93 -1.55 -16.35 19.89
N ALA A 94 -2.30 -15.72 20.82
CA ALA A 94 -2.94 -16.41 21.93
C ALA A 94 -3.92 -17.49 21.43
N ILE A 95 -4.05 -18.59 22.18
CA ILE A 95 -4.91 -19.73 21.81
C ILE A 95 -6.37 -19.29 21.67
N GLU A 96 -6.87 -18.50 22.62
CA GLU A 96 -8.22 -17.92 22.55
C GLU A 96 -8.41 -17.09 21.27
N ALA A 97 -7.45 -16.22 20.95
CA ALA A 97 -7.47 -15.44 19.72
C ALA A 97 -7.39 -16.32 18.47
N LYS A 98 -6.67 -17.45 18.49
CA LYS A 98 -6.65 -18.44 17.40
C LYS A 98 -8.02 -19.10 17.22
N ILE A 99 -8.68 -19.52 18.30
CA ILE A 99 -10.01 -20.13 18.26
C ILE A 99 -11.05 -19.12 17.75
N THR A 100 -11.10 -17.91 18.32
CA THR A 100 -11.99 -16.85 17.88
C THR A 100 -11.76 -16.50 16.40
N ARG A 101 -10.49 -16.43 15.96
CA ARG A 101 -10.16 -16.21 14.54
C ARG A 101 -10.65 -17.35 13.67
N PHE A 102 -10.50 -18.60 14.09
CA PHE A 102 -10.99 -19.76 13.35
C PHE A 102 -12.51 -19.71 13.18
N LEU A 103 -13.25 -19.48 14.25
CA LEU A 103 -14.71 -19.37 14.23
C LEU A 103 -15.19 -18.21 13.34
N ILE A 104 -14.57 -17.03 13.48
CA ILE A 104 -14.87 -15.86 12.64
C ILE A 104 -14.55 -16.16 11.17
N ASN A 105 -13.43 -16.84 10.89
CA ASN A 105 -13.06 -17.20 9.52
C ASN A 105 -14.04 -18.21 8.92
N LEU A 106 -14.48 -19.22 9.68
CA LEU A 106 -15.47 -20.19 9.22
C LEU A 106 -16.80 -19.49 8.90
N GLY A 107 -17.30 -18.65 9.81
CA GLY A 107 -18.51 -17.85 9.55
C GLY A 107 -18.33 -16.88 8.37
N ALA A 108 -17.15 -16.29 8.22
CA ALA A 108 -16.82 -15.43 7.08
C ALA A 108 -16.78 -16.18 5.75
N VAL A 109 -16.28 -17.42 5.70
CA VAL A 109 -16.31 -18.24 4.48
C VAL A 109 -17.74 -18.59 4.10
N ILE A 110 -18.57 -18.99 5.07
CA ILE A 110 -19.99 -19.30 4.83
C ILE A 110 -20.72 -18.05 4.33
N LEU A 111 -20.52 -16.91 4.97
CA LEU A 111 -21.15 -15.66 4.57
C LEU A 111 -20.64 -15.16 3.21
N ALA A 112 -19.35 -15.33 2.92
CA ALA A 112 -18.78 -15.03 1.61
C ALA A 112 -19.42 -15.87 0.51
N PHE A 113 -19.66 -17.16 0.77
CA PHE A 113 -20.35 -18.03 -0.19
C PHE A 113 -21.79 -17.56 -0.45
N ILE A 114 -22.56 -17.30 0.61
CA ILE A 114 -23.96 -16.84 0.50
C ILE A 114 -24.05 -15.49 -0.21
N LEU A 115 -23.27 -14.50 0.23
CA LEU A 115 -23.26 -13.17 -0.38
C LEU A 115 -22.62 -13.17 -1.77
N GLY A 116 -21.71 -14.09 -2.07
CA GLY A 116 -21.18 -14.32 -3.41
C GLY A 116 -22.28 -14.78 -4.37
N ILE A 117 -23.10 -15.77 -3.97
CA ILE A 117 -24.23 -16.21 -4.79
C ILE A 117 -25.25 -15.07 -4.98
N ALA A 118 -25.67 -14.43 -3.90
CA ALA A 118 -26.62 -13.33 -3.97
C ALA A 118 -26.09 -12.16 -4.81
N GLY A 119 -24.83 -11.78 -4.61
CA GLY A 119 -24.14 -10.75 -5.38
C GLY A 119 -24.04 -11.11 -6.85
N GLY A 120 -23.73 -12.37 -7.19
CA GLY A 120 -23.70 -12.86 -8.56
C GLY A 120 -25.07 -12.77 -9.24
N LEU A 121 -26.15 -13.15 -8.56
CA LEU A 121 -27.51 -13.01 -9.11
C LEU A 121 -27.89 -11.56 -9.36
N ILE A 122 -27.67 -10.67 -8.38
CA ILE A 122 -27.95 -9.23 -8.50
C ILE A 122 -27.11 -8.62 -9.62
N GLY A 123 -25.82 -8.94 -9.66
CA GLY A 123 -24.89 -8.48 -10.68
C GLY A 123 -25.29 -8.95 -12.07
N GLY A 124 -25.67 -10.22 -12.22
CA GLY A 124 -26.15 -10.80 -13.47
C GLY A 124 -27.39 -10.10 -14.00
N ILE A 125 -28.43 -9.96 -13.17
CA ILE A 125 -29.67 -9.24 -13.55
C ILE A 125 -29.35 -7.80 -13.95
N SER A 126 -28.54 -7.10 -13.15
CA SER A 126 -28.14 -5.71 -13.44
C SER A 126 -27.37 -5.60 -14.75
N GLY A 127 -26.45 -6.54 -15.01
CA GLY A 127 -25.69 -6.64 -16.24
C GLY A 127 -26.58 -6.89 -17.45
N PHE A 128 -27.54 -7.81 -17.35
CA PHE A 128 -28.49 -8.10 -18.42
C PHE A 128 -29.36 -6.90 -18.78
N VAL A 129 -29.99 -6.27 -17.77
CA VAL A 129 -30.83 -5.07 -17.96
C VAL A 129 -30.02 -3.95 -18.61
N ARG A 130 -28.79 -3.74 -18.17
CA ARG A 130 -27.88 -2.77 -18.78
C ARG A 130 -27.50 -3.13 -20.22
N GLY A 131 -27.29 -4.41 -20.50
CA GLY A 131 -27.00 -4.92 -21.83
C GLY A 131 -28.10 -4.56 -22.81
N LEU A 132 -29.36 -4.80 -22.41
CA LEU A 132 -30.55 -4.40 -23.15
C LEU A 132 -30.62 -2.88 -23.35
N TRP A 133 -30.45 -2.10 -22.28
CA TRP A 133 -30.61 -0.63 -22.33
C TRP A 133 -29.58 0.08 -23.21
N ASN A 134 -28.36 -0.44 -23.26
CA ASN A 134 -27.27 0.15 -24.04
C ASN A 134 -27.10 -0.49 -25.42
N PHE A 135 -28.03 -1.36 -25.85
CA PHE A 135 -27.96 -2.09 -27.12
C PHE A 135 -26.63 -2.85 -27.30
N THR A 136 -26.11 -3.42 -26.22
CA THR A 136 -24.91 -4.28 -26.21
C THR A 136 -25.33 -5.73 -26.00
N ASN A 137 -24.41 -6.69 -26.15
CA ASN A 137 -24.72 -8.11 -25.96
C ASN A 137 -25.21 -8.37 -24.50
N PRO A 138 -26.51 -8.72 -24.29
CA PRO A 138 -27.06 -8.85 -22.95
C PRO A 138 -26.51 -10.05 -22.19
N LEU A 139 -26.17 -11.14 -22.88
CA LEU A 139 -25.60 -12.34 -22.27
C LEU A 139 -24.16 -12.12 -21.81
N ALA A 140 -23.36 -11.41 -22.62
CA ALA A 140 -22.02 -11.00 -22.22
C ALA A 140 -22.06 -10.08 -21.00
N SER A 141 -22.98 -9.11 -21.00
CA SER A 141 -23.16 -8.18 -19.88
C SER A 141 -23.69 -8.89 -18.62
N PHE A 142 -24.57 -9.88 -18.76
CA PHE A 142 -25.00 -10.76 -17.68
C PHE A 142 -23.81 -11.52 -17.08
N ALA A 143 -22.98 -12.17 -17.90
CA ALA A 143 -21.83 -12.94 -17.42
C ALA A 143 -20.82 -12.06 -16.66
N ILE A 144 -20.49 -10.87 -17.20
CA ILE A 144 -19.65 -9.87 -16.51
C ILE A 144 -20.27 -9.47 -15.17
N GLY A 145 -21.59 -9.24 -15.16
CA GLY A 145 -22.36 -8.92 -13.97
C GLY A 145 -22.30 -10.01 -12.91
N VAL A 146 -22.50 -11.27 -13.29
CA VAL A 146 -22.41 -12.42 -12.38
C VAL A 146 -21.04 -12.51 -11.74
N VAL A 147 -19.98 -12.48 -12.56
CA VAL A 147 -18.60 -12.59 -12.06
C VAL A 147 -18.27 -11.44 -11.12
N THR A 148 -18.53 -10.20 -11.53
CA THR A 148 -18.23 -9.01 -10.73
C THR A 148 -19.04 -9.00 -9.43
N GLY A 149 -20.33 -9.31 -9.50
CA GLY A 149 -21.23 -9.37 -8.36
C GLY A 149 -20.83 -10.46 -7.37
N ALA A 150 -20.41 -11.64 -7.84
CA ALA A 150 -19.95 -12.73 -6.99
C ALA A 150 -18.64 -12.37 -6.28
N PHE A 151 -17.68 -11.77 -6.97
CA PHE A 151 -16.42 -11.30 -6.35
C PHE A 151 -16.68 -10.24 -5.27
N LEU A 152 -17.50 -9.23 -5.57
CA LEU A 152 -17.81 -8.17 -4.61
C LEU A 152 -18.59 -8.71 -3.41
N GLY A 153 -19.64 -9.51 -3.65
CA GLY A 153 -20.45 -10.12 -2.60
C GLY A 153 -19.63 -11.04 -1.69
N GLY A 154 -18.77 -11.87 -2.29
CA GLY A 154 -17.85 -12.74 -1.55
C GLY A 154 -16.85 -11.95 -0.71
N ALA A 155 -16.23 -10.92 -1.30
CA ALA A 155 -15.29 -10.05 -0.58
C ALA A 155 -15.94 -9.33 0.60
N ILE A 156 -17.17 -8.83 0.44
CA ILE A 156 -17.96 -8.21 1.51
C ILE A 156 -18.26 -9.24 2.61
N GLY A 157 -18.80 -10.40 2.24
CA GLY A 157 -19.18 -11.45 3.20
C GLY A 157 -18.01 -12.00 3.98
N PHE A 158 -16.83 -12.10 3.37
CA PHE A 158 -15.63 -12.56 4.08
C PHE A 158 -15.11 -11.54 5.11
N ARG A 159 -15.36 -10.25 4.89
CA ARG A 159 -14.81 -9.18 5.74
C ARG A 159 -15.77 -8.70 6.80
N LEU A 160 -17.07 -8.73 6.53
CA LEU A 160 -18.07 -8.21 7.45
C LEU A 160 -17.98 -8.82 8.86
N PRO A 161 -17.82 -10.15 9.04
CA PRO A 161 -17.69 -10.73 10.38
C PRO A 161 -16.42 -10.25 11.09
N LYS A 162 -15.31 -10.10 10.36
CA LYS A 162 -14.06 -9.58 10.93
C LYS A 162 -14.18 -8.13 11.37
N LYS A 163 -15.00 -7.33 10.68
CA LYS A 163 -15.27 -5.94 11.06
C LYS A 163 -16.17 -5.86 12.31
N LEU A 164 -17.19 -6.71 12.39
CA LEU A 164 -18.19 -6.68 13.46
C LEU A 164 -17.70 -7.28 14.78
N PHE A 165 -16.92 -8.36 14.73
CA PHE A 165 -16.55 -9.13 15.92
C PHE A 165 -15.12 -8.86 16.42
N LYS A 166 -14.35 -7.99 15.76
CA LYS A 166 -13.00 -7.63 16.21
C LYS A 166 -12.90 -6.15 16.49
N GLU A 167 -12.32 -5.84 17.63
CA GLU A 167 -11.94 -4.48 18.00
C GLU A 167 -11.04 -3.83 16.94
N GLU A 168 -11.30 -2.56 16.67
CA GLU A 168 -10.62 -1.82 15.60
C GLU A 168 -9.12 -1.72 15.81
N LEU A 169 -8.67 -1.44 17.04
CA LEU A 169 -7.25 -1.33 17.37
C LEU A 169 -6.50 -2.62 17.02
N PHE A 170 -6.95 -3.77 17.53
CA PHE A 170 -6.28 -5.05 17.27
C PHE A 170 -6.37 -5.49 15.81
N ARG A 171 -7.45 -5.14 15.09
CA ARG A 171 -7.55 -5.37 13.64
C ARG A 171 -6.50 -4.55 12.88
N GLN A 172 -6.31 -3.29 13.24
CA GLN A 172 -5.30 -2.41 12.65
C GLN A 172 -3.88 -2.89 12.95
N LEU A 173 -3.59 -3.20 14.22
CA LEU A 173 -2.28 -3.75 14.62
C LEU A 173 -1.97 -5.06 13.92
N LYS A 174 -2.94 -5.98 13.81
CA LYS A 174 -2.77 -7.22 13.05
C LYS A 174 -2.46 -6.93 11.58
N CYS A 175 -3.17 -6.00 10.94
CA CYS A 175 -2.92 -5.65 9.55
C CYS A 175 -1.48 -5.15 9.34
N CYS A 176 -0.98 -4.29 10.23
CA CYS A 176 0.41 -3.82 10.17
C CYS A 176 1.41 -4.94 10.45
N LEU A 177 1.16 -5.79 11.45
CA LEU A 177 2.06 -6.89 11.81
C LEU A 177 2.13 -7.97 10.72
N ASP A 178 0.99 -8.33 10.11
CA ASP A 178 0.96 -9.22 8.94
C ASP A 178 1.83 -8.64 7.80
N GLY A 179 1.70 -7.34 7.53
CA GLY A 179 2.50 -6.64 6.51
C GLY A 179 3.99 -6.63 6.82
N ILE A 180 4.36 -6.31 8.08
CA ILE A 180 5.76 -6.36 8.55
C ILE A 180 6.33 -7.77 8.40
N HIS A 181 5.56 -8.80 8.76
CA HIS A 181 5.99 -10.19 8.64
C HIS A 181 6.29 -10.57 7.19
N GLU A 182 5.38 -10.25 6.26
CA GLU A 182 5.60 -10.49 4.82
C GLU A 182 6.88 -9.78 4.34
N CYS A 183 7.16 -8.56 4.81
CA CYS A 183 8.38 -7.87 4.47
C CYS A 183 9.64 -8.54 5.06
N ILE A 184 9.63 -8.98 6.33
CA ILE A 184 10.78 -9.66 6.94
C ILE A 184 11.04 -11.00 6.22
N GLU A 185 10.01 -11.77 5.89
CA GLU A 185 10.16 -13.04 5.16
C GLU A 185 10.73 -12.83 3.74
N THR A 186 10.40 -11.71 3.11
CA THR A 186 10.88 -11.38 1.76
C THR A 186 12.27 -10.76 1.76
N MET A 187 12.70 -10.12 2.85
CA MET A 187 14.09 -9.65 3.02
C MET A 187 15.11 -10.79 2.90
N GLN A 188 14.75 -12.02 3.29
CA GLN A 188 15.60 -13.21 3.10
C GLN A 188 15.74 -13.64 1.64
N LYS A 189 14.80 -13.25 0.77
CA LYS A 189 14.66 -13.77 -0.60
C LYS A 189 14.98 -12.73 -1.67
N THR A 190 15.15 -11.46 -1.29
CA THR A 190 15.36 -10.34 -2.21
C THR A 190 16.77 -9.79 -2.10
N HIS A 191 17.25 -9.17 -3.18
CA HIS A 191 18.54 -8.49 -3.14
C HIS A 191 18.47 -7.24 -2.25
N SER A 192 19.63 -6.71 -1.86
CA SER A 192 19.66 -5.44 -1.14
C SER A 192 19.13 -4.30 -2.01
N PHE A 193 18.57 -3.27 -1.38
CA PHE A 193 18.04 -2.11 -2.09
C PHE A 193 19.10 -1.45 -3.00
N ALA A 194 20.37 -1.46 -2.60
CA ALA A 194 21.48 -0.92 -3.39
C ALA A 194 21.62 -1.61 -4.76
N VAL A 195 21.36 -2.92 -4.85
CA VAL A 195 21.39 -3.66 -6.12
C VAL A 195 20.29 -3.18 -7.06
N TYR A 196 19.06 -3.05 -6.57
CA TYR A 196 17.95 -2.52 -7.37
C TYR A 196 18.19 -1.07 -7.79
N LYS A 197 18.75 -0.26 -6.89
CA LYS A 197 19.13 1.12 -7.20
C LYS A 197 20.11 1.18 -8.36
N GLU A 198 21.16 0.36 -8.34
CA GLU A 198 22.15 0.33 -9.42
C GLU A 198 21.54 -0.18 -10.74
N GLN A 199 20.72 -1.24 -10.70
CA GLN A 199 20.02 -1.73 -11.90
C GLN A 199 19.15 -0.65 -12.55
N VAL A 200 18.41 0.11 -11.75
CA VAL A 200 17.59 1.23 -12.24
C VAL A 200 18.46 2.34 -12.81
N ARG A 201 19.59 2.69 -12.17
CA ARG A 201 20.52 3.71 -12.71
C ARG A 201 21.02 3.31 -14.09
N GLN A 202 21.49 2.07 -14.24
CA GLN A 202 21.98 1.56 -15.52
C GLN A 202 20.89 1.53 -16.59
N LYS A 203 19.67 1.09 -16.22
CA LYS A 203 18.51 1.10 -17.11
C LYS A 203 18.16 2.51 -17.59
N LEU A 204 18.11 3.49 -16.68
CA LEU A 204 17.84 4.89 -17.05
C LEU A 204 18.95 5.45 -17.95
N LEU A 205 20.21 5.25 -17.58
CA LEU A 205 21.36 5.71 -18.36
C LEU A 205 21.32 5.16 -19.80
N SER A 206 21.04 3.86 -19.95
CA SER A 206 20.90 3.18 -21.24
C SER A 206 19.69 3.69 -22.02
N ASP A 207 18.50 3.61 -21.42
CA ASP A 207 17.24 3.68 -22.17
C ASP A 207 16.76 5.12 -22.40
N TYR A 208 17.13 6.05 -21.52
CA TYR A 208 16.66 7.45 -21.54
C TYR A 208 17.76 8.48 -21.76
N PHE A 209 19.02 8.14 -21.45
CA PHE A 209 20.16 9.04 -21.64
C PHE A 209 21.16 8.52 -22.69
N TYR A 210 20.90 7.37 -23.32
CA TYR A 210 21.73 6.80 -24.39
C TYR A 210 23.22 6.67 -24.03
N GLY A 211 23.53 6.41 -22.76
CA GLY A 211 24.90 6.32 -22.25
C GLY A 211 25.58 7.67 -21.95
N ASP A 212 24.87 8.80 -22.05
CA ASP A 212 25.40 10.11 -21.68
C ASP A 212 25.40 10.29 -20.15
N GLU A 213 26.51 9.90 -19.53
CA GLU A 213 26.74 10.02 -18.09
C GLU A 213 26.62 11.48 -17.60
N ALA A 214 27.06 12.47 -18.39
CA ALA A 214 27.02 13.87 -17.96
C ALA A 214 25.58 14.39 -17.89
N SER A 215 24.73 14.03 -18.86
CA SER A 215 23.31 14.34 -18.83
C SER A 215 22.57 13.59 -17.71
N PHE A 216 22.93 12.33 -17.48
CA PHE A 216 22.36 11.54 -16.39
C PHE A 216 22.70 12.14 -15.01
N GLN A 217 23.96 12.52 -14.77
CA GLN A 217 24.37 13.16 -13.52
C GLN A 217 23.66 14.51 -13.30
N ARG A 218 23.43 15.29 -14.36
CA ARG A 218 22.60 16.51 -14.27
C ARG A 218 21.15 16.18 -13.92
N PHE A 219 20.56 15.14 -14.51
CA PHE A 219 19.22 14.67 -14.15
C PHE A 219 19.13 14.31 -12.67
N LEU A 220 20.10 13.55 -12.14
CA LEU A 220 20.12 13.11 -10.75
C LEU A 220 20.10 14.27 -9.75
N GLN A 221 20.79 15.38 -10.08
CA GLN A 221 20.88 16.58 -9.26
C GLN A 221 19.70 17.55 -9.44
N ASN A 222 19.02 17.48 -10.58
CA ASN A 222 17.94 18.39 -10.90
C ASN A 222 16.60 17.98 -10.28
N ASN A 223 15.73 18.98 -10.10
CA ASN A 223 14.35 18.77 -9.74
C ASN A 223 13.55 18.23 -10.93
N VAL A 224 12.92 17.08 -10.73
CA VAL A 224 12.11 16.36 -11.70
C VAL A 224 10.67 16.35 -11.20
N SER A 225 9.73 16.68 -12.09
CA SER A 225 8.31 16.60 -11.76
C SER A 225 7.73 15.24 -12.12
N TYR A 226 6.88 14.72 -11.25
CA TYR A 226 6.09 13.53 -11.52
C TYR A 226 4.64 13.76 -11.12
N LYS A 227 3.74 12.92 -11.64
CA LYS A 227 2.31 12.99 -11.33
C LYS A 227 1.85 11.67 -10.73
N ILE A 228 1.05 11.76 -9.67
CA ILE A 228 0.24 10.66 -9.15
C ILE A 228 -1.14 10.83 -9.76
N ASN A 229 -1.53 9.92 -10.63
CA ASN A 229 -2.75 9.99 -11.40
C ASN A 229 -3.71 8.90 -10.93
N THR A 230 -4.99 9.16 -11.16
CA THR A 230 -5.99 8.10 -11.15
C THR A 230 -6.79 8.07 -12.43
N LEU A 231 -7.29 6.90 -12.76
CA LEU A 231 -8.27 6.67 -13.81
C LEU A 231 -9.40 5.79 -13.28
N ARG A 232 -10.59 5.88 -13.87
CA ARG A 232 -11.71 5.03 -13.44
C ARG A 232 -11.38 3.56 -13.70
N ALA A 233 -11.49 2.72 -12.69
CA ALA A 233 -11.09 1.31 -12.81
C ALA A 233 -12.04 0.56 -13.76
N ARG A 234 -11.47 -0.24 -14.67
CA ARG A 234 -12.22 -1.12 -15.60
C ARG A 234 -12.24 -2.59 -15.14
N PHE A 235 -11.34 -2.99 -14.24
CA PHE A 235 -11.22 -4.38 -13.75
C PHE A 235 -11.23 -5.39 -14.92
N LEU A 236 -12.24 -6.25 -15.02
CA LEU A 236 -12.36 -7.28 -16.06
C LEU A 236 -13.03 -6.81 -17.36
N SER A 237 -13.61 -5.61 -17.42
CA SER A 237 -14.30 -5.12 -18.62
C SER A 237 -14.40 -3.59 -18.68
N PRO A 238 -14.19 -2.96 -19.84
CA PRO A 238 -14.45 -1.53 -20.03
C PRO A 238 -15.86 -1.09 -19.61
N SER A 239 -16.85 -1.99 -19.65
CA SER A 239 -18.21 -1.70 -19.19
C SER A 239 -18.29 -1.37 -17.69
N LEU A 240 -17.34 -1.82 -16.87
CA LEU A 240 -17.31 -1.58 -15.42
C LEU A 240 -16.67 -0.25 -15.02
N GLU A 241 -16.28 0.57 -16.01
CA GLU A 241 -15.71 1.89 -15.76
C GLU A 241 -16.65 2.75 -14.90
N GLY A 242 -16.11 3.26 -13.78
CA GLY A 242 -16.85 4.10 -12.84
C GLY A 242 -17.70 3.36 -11.81
N TYR A 243 -17.63 2.02 -11.75
CA TYR A 243 -18.25 1.20 -10.69
C TYR A 243 -17.28 0.85 -9.56
N LEU A 244 -16.04 0.51 -9.90
CA LEU A 244 -15.10 -0.13 -8.96
C LEU A 244 -14.12 0.84 -8.29
N GLY A 245 -14.39 2.13 -8.39
CA GLY A 245 -13.50 3.20 -7.92
C GLY A 245 -12.43 3.54 -8.96
N GLN A 246 -11.23 3.84 -8.49
CA GLN A 246 -10.14 4.39 -9.28
C GLN A 246 -8.89 3.50 -9.24
N HIS A 247 -8.19 3.36 -10.37
CA HIS A 247 -6.83 2.82 -10.46
C HIS A 247 -5.84 3.94 -10.25
N ALA A 248 -4.92 3.80 -9.29
CA ALA A 248 -3.88 4.77 -8.99
C ALA A 248 -2.53 4.32 -9.57
N PHE A 249 -1.80 5.25 -10.18
CA PHE A 249 -0.49 5.04 -10.78
C PHE A 249 0.32 6.34 -10.77
N MET A 250 1.64 6.25 -10.90
CA MET A 250 2.49 7.43 -11.11
C MET A 250 3.02 7.47 -12.53
N THR A 251 3.17 8.67 -13.08
CA THR A 251 3.81 8.93 -14.38
C THR A 251 5.01 9.85 -14.22
N LEU A 252 6.10 9.46 -14.87
CA LEU A 252 7.40 10.13 -14.84
C LEU A 252 7.80 10.47 -16.27
N THR A 253 7.98 11.77 -16.56
CA THR A 253 8.45 12.23 -17.87
C THR A 253 9.92 12.62 -17.71
N ILE A 254 10.82 11.82 -18.26
CA ILE A 254 12.27 12.09 -18.25
C ILE A 254 12.68 12.86 -19.51
N ASP A 255 12.19 12.42 -20.67
CA ASP A 255 12.29 13.11 -21.96
C ASP A 255 10.89 13.22 -22.57
N GLU A 256 10.51 14.41 -23.03
CA GLU A 256 9.22 14.68 -23.68
C GLU A 256 9.02 13.87 -24.98
N ASN A 257 10.12 13.41 -25.60
CA ASN A 257 10.08 12.59 -26.81
C ASN A 257 9.92 11.09 -26.53
N THR A 258 9.99 10.68 -25.26
CA THR A 258 9.86 9.27 -24.85
C THR A 258 8.53 9.02 -24.14
N PRO A 259 7.96 7.81 -24.25
CA PRO A 259 6.81 7.44 -23.42
C PRO A 259 7.16 7.62 -21.94
N PRO A 260 6.24 8.17 -21.13
CA PRO A 260 6.51 8.35 -19.71
C PRO A 260 6.63 6.98 -19.02
N LEU A 261 7.56 6.89 -18.08
CA LEU A 261 7.66 5.74 -17.19
C LEU A 261 6.46 5.71 -16.25
N THR A 262 5.93 4.51 -16.00
CA THR A 262 4.85 4.29 -15.03
C THR A 262 5.33 3.50 -13.83
N ILE A 263 4.86 3.89 -12.64
CA ILE A 263 4.92 3.06 -11.44
C ILE A 263 3.49 2.69 -11.11
N GLU A 264 3.15 1.41 -11.23
CA GLU A 264 1.79 0.95 -11.03
C GLU A 264 1.69 -0.51 -10.56
N PHE A 265 0.51 -0.84 -10.03
CA PHE A 265 0.14 -2.19 -9.65
C PHE A 265 -1.03 -2.65 -10.53
N SER A 266 -0.69 -3.26 -11.67
CA SER A 266 -1.65 -3.68 -12.69
C SER A 266 -1.16 -4.93 -13.43
N THR A 267 -2.09 -5.68 -14.03
CA THR A 267 -1.79 -6.85 -14.88
C THR A 267 -1.31 -6.46 -16.27
N ALA A 268 -1.51 -5.20 -16.66
CA ALA A 268 -1.11 -4.65 -17.95
C ALA A 268 -0.81 -3.15 -17.80
N PRO A 269 0.07 -2.57 -18.63
CA PRO A 269 0.36 -1.15 -18.60
C PRO A 269 -0.90 -0.30 -18.70
N THR A 270 -0.96 0.78 -17.94
CA THR A 270 -2.05 1.74 -18.02
C THR A 270 -2.13 2.38 -19.41
N ASP A 271 -3.33 2.39 -19.99
CA ASP A 271 -3.64 3.18 -21.19
C ASP A 271 -3.69 4.67 -20.86
N LEU A 272 -2.58 5.36 -21.16
CA LEU A 272 -2.38 6.79 -20.90
C LEU A 272 -3.21 7.71 -21.81
N THR A 273 -3.87 7.18 -22.84
CA THR A 273 -4.79 7.98 -23.68
C THR A 273 -6.11 8.28 -22.98
N ARG A 274 -6.41 7.54 -21.89
CA ARG A 274 -7.65 7.70 -21.12
C ARG A 274 -7.60 8.96 -20.26
N SER A 275 -8.78 9.54 -20.06
CA SER A 275 -8.93 10.73 -19.23
C SER A 275 -8.56 10.43 -17.77
N ILE A 276 -7.61 11.20 -17.26
CA ILE A 276 -7.23 11.22 -15.85
C ILE A 276 -8.37 11.81 -15.02
N SER A 277 -8.79 11.10 -13.96
CA SER A 277 -9.87 11.53 -13.06
C SER A 277 -9.39 12.41 -11.91
N GLN A 278 -8.20 12.11 -11.36
CA GLN A 278 -7.52 12.89 -10.33
C GLN A 278 -6.03 12.95 -10.67
N CYS A 279 -5.39 14.08 -10.36
CA CYS A 279 -3.96 14.28 -10.59
C CYS A 279 -3.39 15.06 -9.40
N GLU A 280 -2.30 14.56 -8.84
CA GLU A 280 -1.46 15.25 -7.87
C GLU A 280 -0.05 15.39 -8.48
N LYS A 281 0.45 16.61 -8.60
CA LYS A 281 1.79 16.90 -9.15
C LYS A 281 2.79 17.10 -8.01
N ARG A 282 3.96 16.48 -8.13
CA ARG A 282 5.07 16.62 -7.17
C ARG A 282 6.38 16.92 -7.89
N ILE A 283 7.36 17.39 -7.13
CA ILE A 283 8.71 17.71 -7.58
C ILE A 283 9.68 17.12 -6.58
N VAL A 284 10.67 16.35 -7.07
CA VAL A 284 11.73 15.75 -6.26
C VAL A 284 13.02 15.70 -7.08
N SER A 285 14.17 15.49 -6.45
CA SER A 285 15.45 15.26 -7.18
C SER A 285 15.39 14.03 -8.09
N GLY A 286 16.16 14.00 -9.17
CA GLY A 286 16.34 12.80 -10.00
C GLY A 286 16.83 11.57 -9.22
N GLU A 287 17.71 11.75 -8.22
CA GLU A 287 18.08 10.67 -7.28
C GLU A 287 16.87 10.03 -6.60
N LYS A 288 15.90 10.84 -6.18
CA LYS A 288 14.65 10.35 -5.57
C LYS A 288 13.80 9.57 -6.56
N ILE A 289 13.81 9.93 -7.85
CA ILE A 289 13.14 9.15 -8.90
C ILE A 289 13.78 7.77 -9.04
N VAL A 290 15.11 7.70 -9.02
CA VAL A 290 15.83 6.41 -8.99
C VAL A 290 15.41 5.60 -7.77
N ASP A 291 15.35 6.21 -6.59
CA ASP A 291 14.96 5.52 -5.36
C ASP A 291 13.51 4.96 -5.45
N MET A 292 12.58 5.73 -6.02
CA MET A 292 11.19 5.31 -6.25
C MET A 292 11.07 4.15 -7.22
N LEU A 293 11.81 4.21 -8.34
CA LEU A 293 11.84 3.14 -9.34
C LEU A 293 12.52 1.88 -8.79
N ALA A 294 13.57 2.02 -7.99
CA ALA A 294 14.24 0.89 -7.35
C ALA A 294 13.31 0.16 -6.36
N LEU A 295 12.57 0.93 -5.55
CA LEU A 295 11.57 0.33 -4.67
C LEU A 295 10.43 -0.30 -5.47
N HIS A 296 10.04 0.29 -6.60
CA HIS A 296 9.04 -0.29 -7.50
C HIS A 296 9.48 -1.66 -8.04
N GLU A 297 10.70 -1.78 -8.58
CA GLU A 297 11.26 -3.04 -9.07
C GLU A 297 11.32 -4.10 -7.95
N GLN A 298 11.69 -3.70 -6.73
CA GLN A 298 11.66 -4.60 -5.57
C GLN A 298 10.24 -5.05 -5.22
N LEU A 299 9.27 -4.13 -5.16
CA LEU A 299 7.86 -4.46 -4.89
C LEU A 299 7.23 -5.29 -6.01
N GLN A 300 7.70 -5.20 -7.26
CA GLN A 300 7.21 -6.06 -8.34
C GLN A 300 7.54 -7.53 -8.12
N ILE A 301 8.58 -7.85 -7.34
CA ILE A 301 8.90 -9.25 -6.99
C ILE A 301 7.96 -9.78 -5.90
N THR A 302 7.60 -8.95 -4.92
CA THR A 302 6.75 -9.37 -3.78
C THR A 302 5.26 -9.17 -4.03
N HIS A 303 4.91 -8.28 -4.96
CA HIS A 303 3.56 -7.88 -5.33
C HIS A 303 3.37 -7.85 -6.85
N THR A 304 3.88 -8.85 -7.58
CA THR A 304 3.54 -8.98 -9.00
C THR A 304 2.01 -9.06 -9.14
N CYS A 305 1.42 -8.13 -9.88
CA CYS A 305 -0.02 -8.07 -10.06
C CYS A 305 -0.45 -9.11 -11.11
N THR A 306 -0.58 -10.36 -10.68
CA THR A 306 -1.12 -11.46 -11.51
C THR A 306 -2.61 -11.63 -11.27
N THR A 307 -3.32 -12.31 -12.18
CA THR A 307 -4.74 -12.67 -11.96
C THR A 307 -4.91 -13.49 -10.68
N GLU A 308 -3.98 -14.41 -10.41
CA GLU A 308 -3.95 -15.18 -9.16
C GLU A 308 -3.78 -14.25 -7.95
N TYR A 309 -2.87 -13.28 -8.02
CA TYR A 309 -2.72 -12.29 -6.95
C TYR A 309 -4.01 -11.50 -6.72
N ILE A 310 -4.68 -11.06 -7.79
CA ILE A 310 -5.94 -10.32 -7.71
C ILE A 310 -7.03 -11.17 -7.01
N VAL A 311 -7.11 -12.46 -7.32
CA VAL A 311 -8.12 -13.35 -6.76
C VAL A 311 -7.80 -13.75 -5.31
N CYS A 312 -6.53 -14.07 -5.02
CA CYS A 312 -6.13 -14.70 -3.76
C CYS A 312 -5.62 -13.71 -2.70
N LYS A 313 -5.05 -12.57 -3.11
CA LYS A 313 -4.33 -11.65 -2.21
C LYS A 313 -4.83 -10.22 -2.25
N MET A 314 -5.33 -9.72 -3.39
CA MET A 314 -5.81 -8.34 -3.47
C MET A 314 -6.98 -8.12 -2.52
N LYS A 315 -6.90 -7.01 -1.80
CA LYS A 315 -7.90 -6.60 -0.85
C LYS A 315 -8.17 -5.10 -1.02
N PRO A 316 -9.29 -4.71 -1.65
CA PRO A 316 -9.67 -3.30 -1.75
C PRO A 316 -9.62 -2.60 -0.39
N GLY A 317 -8.92 -1.47 -0.29
CA GLY A 317 -8.72 -0.74 0.96
C GLY A 317 -7.52 -1.19 1.82
N GLU A 318 -6.83 -2.28 1.48
CA GLU A 318 -5.68 -2.84 2.23
C GLU A 318 -4.47 -3.10 1.32
N ILE A 319 -4.69 -3.90 0.28
CA ILE A 319 -3.72 -4.36 -0.71
C ILE A 319 -4.34 -4.07 -2.07
N ASP A 320 -4.15 -2.85 -2.55
CA ASP A 320 -4.66 -2.34 -3.82
C ASP A 320 -3.70 -1.33 -4.44
N CYS A 321 -4.03 -0.83 -5.63
CA CYS A 321 -3.17 0.10 -6.36
C CYS A 321 -2.89 1.40 -5.59
N LEU A 322 -3.85 1.96 -4.84
CA LEU A 322 -3.58 3.14 -4.02
C LEU A 322 -2.62 2.84 -2.87
N SER A 323 -2.81 1.72 -2.18
CA SER A 323 -1.90 1.27 -1.12
C SER A 323 -0.51 1.01 -1.69
N TYR A 324 -0.40 0.48 -2.90
CA TYR A 324 0.86 0.28 -3.61
C TYR A 324 1.59 1.61 -3.87
N ILE A 325 0.88 2.63 -4.36
CA ILE A 325 1.47 3.98 -4.51
C ILE A 325 1.94 4.53 -3.17
N ASN A 326 1.15 4.39 -2.10
CA ASN A 326 1.57 4.82 -0.77
C ASN A 326 2.76 4.01 -0.21
N LYS A 327 2.90 2.72 -0.55
CA LYS A 327 4.10 1.94 -0.21
C LYS A 327 5.35 2.53 -0.87
N ILE A 328 5.27 2.97 -2.13
CA ILE A 328 6.38 3.63 -2.82
C ILE A 328 6.69 4.99 -2.18
N LEU A 329 5.66 5.83 -1.99
CA LEU A 329 5.83 7.18 -1.44
C LEU A 329 6.41 7.13 -0.02
N ILE A 330 5.74 6.43 0.89
CA ILE A 330 6.18 6.33 2.29
C ILE A 330 7.50 5.56 2.40
N GLY A 331 7.66 4.48 1.62
CA GLY A 331 8.89 3.68 1.60
C GLY A 331 10.11 4.47 1.14
N THR A 332 9.92 5.51 0.33
CA THR A 332 10.97 6.47 -0.10
C THR A 332 10.99 7.79 0.69
N SER A 333 10.36 7.79 1.88
CA SER A 333 10.27 8.95 2.79
C SER A 333 9.57 10.18 2.19
N GLN A 334 8.50 9.97 1.44
CA GLN A 334 7.62 11.03 0.92
C GLN A 334 6.24 10.95 1.57
N ASN A 335 5.49 12.06 1.57
CA ASN A 335 4.14 12.10 2.12
C ASN A 335 3.18 11.17 1.34
N ALA A 336 2.17 10.63 2.01
CA ALA A 336 1.11 9.86 1.33
C ALA A 336 0.38 10.70 0.27
N THR A 337 -0.22 10.04 -0.72
CA THR A 337 -0.98 10.74 -1.76
C THR A 337 -2.34 11.21 -1.29
N THR A 338 -2.77 12.35 -1.81
CA THR A 338 -4.09 12.97 -1.60
C THR A 338 -5.16 12.43 -2.55
N VAL A 339 -4.78 11.72 -3.63
CA VAL A 339 -5.75 11.13 -4.55
C VAL A 339 -6.56 10.03 -3.86
N LYS A 340 -7.80 9.84 -4.30
CA LYS A 340 -8.76 8.97 -3.61
C LYS A 340 -9.12 7.72 -4.39
N ARG A 341 -9.38 6.62 -3.66
CA ARG A 341 -9.95 5.38 -4.23
C ARG A 341 -11.31 5.61 -4.87
N PHE A 342 -12.08 6.54 -4.29
CA PHE A 342 -13.38 7.00 -4.77
C PHE A 342 -13.40 8.53 -4.76
N ASP A 343 -13.63 9.15 -5.92
CA ASP A 343 -13.63 10.61 -6.08
C ASP A 343 -15.05 11.22 -5.97
N GLY A 344 -16.06 10.37 -5.81
CA GLY A 344 -17.47 10.76 -5.70
C GLY A 344 -18.15 10.97 -7.05
N LYS A 345 -17.42 10.81 -8.16
CA LYS A 345 -17.94 10.85 -9.54
C LYS A 345 -18.18 9.45 -10.10
N GLU A 346 -18.07 8.40 -9.28
CA GLU A 346 -18.57 7.07 -9.59
C GLU A 346 -20.10 7.10 -9.74
N ASN A 347 -20.66 6.10 -10.42
CA ASN A 347 -22.12 5.97 -10.47
C ASN A 347 -22.70 5.61 -9.09
N TRP A 348 -24.04 5.61 -8.97
CA TRP A 348 -24.71 5.37 -7.70
C TRP A 348 -24.30 4.06 -7.03
N LEU A 349 -24.13 2.96 -7.78
CA LEU A 349 -23.69 1.67 -7.25
C LEU A 349 -22.23 1.74 -6.78
N GLY A 350 -21.34 2.32 -7.60
CA GLY A 350 -19.94 2.49 -7.26
C GLY A 350 -19.72 3.35 -6.04
N LYS A 351 -20.47 4.45 -5.91
CA LYS A 351 -20.37 5.37 -4.78
C LYS A 351 -21.00 4.82 -3.51
N ASN A 352 -22.27 4.39 -3.56
CA ASN A 352 -23.06 4.12 -2.35
C ASN A 352 -23.00 2.67 -1.88
N LEU A 353 -22.65 1.72 -2.76
CA LEU A 353 -22.52 0.31 -2.37
C LEU A 353 -21.06 -0.07 -2.27
N ILE A 354 -20.34 -0.01 -3.39
CA ILE A 354 -18.96 -0.50 -3.47
C ILE A 354 -18.04 0.39 -2.62
N GLY A 355 -18.09 1.71 -2.84
CA GLY A 355 -17.33 2.70 -2.07
C GLY A 355 -17.61 2.63 -0.58
N PHE A 356 -18.89 2.49 -0.19
CA PHE A 356 -19.29 2.31 1.20
C PHE A 356 -18.61 1.08 1.83
N PHE A 357 -18.70 -0.09 1.19
CA PHE A 357 -18.12 -1.30 1.75
C PHE A 357 -16.59 -1.26 1.75
N VAL A 358 -15.94 -0.74 0.70
CA VAL A 358 -14.47 -0.62 0.67
C VAL A 358 -13.99 0.30 1.79
N GLN A 359 -14.64 1.45 2.00
CA GLN A 359 -14.25 2.41 3.05
C GLN A 359 -14.54 1.86 4.45
N ASN A 360 -15.70 1.24 4.68
CA ASN A 360 -16.09 0.78 6.02
C ASN A 360 -15.46 -0.55 6.41
N LEU A 361 -15.17 -1.45 5.45
CA LEU A 361 -14.55 -2.74 5.72
C LEU A 361 -13.02 -2.69 5.73
N SER A 362 -12.41 -1.61 5.23
CA SER A 362 -10.97 -1.39 5.39
C SER A 362 -10.58 -1.28 6.87
N PRO A 363 -9.40 -1.80 7.28
CA PRO A 363 -8.85 -1.58 8.61
C PRO A 363 -8.50 -0.10 8.85
N PHE A 364 -8.17 0.64 7.79
CA PHE A 364 -7.71 2.03 7.90
C PHE A 364 -8.59 2.97 7.08
N ARG A 365 -8.78 4.18 7.61
CA ARG A 365 -9.26 5.28 6.77
C ARG A 365 -8.16 5.62 5.76
N GLN A 366 -8.54 6.03 4.55
CA GLN A 366 -7.58 6.34 3.50
C GLN A 366 -6.65 7.50 3.89
N ASP A 367 -7.16 8.45 4.67
CA ASP A 367 -6.47 9.66 5.11
C ASP A 367 -5.62 9.46 6.36
N ILE A 368 -5.49 8.24 6.89
CA ILE A 368 -4.74 7.98 8.13
C ILE A 368 -3.27 8.44 8.05
N LEU A 369 -2.69 8.52 6.84
CA LEU A 369 -1.33 8.98 6.59
C LEU A 369 -1.24 10.42 6.02
N LEU A 370 -2.36 11.13 5.89
CA LEU A 370 -2.42 12.49 5.30
C LEU A 370 -2.11 13.62 6.32
N HIS A 371 -1.86 13.30 7.58
CA HIS A 371 -1.77 14.27 8.67
C HIS A 371 -0.49 14.20 9.52
N GLU A 372 0.67 14.03 8.89
CA GLU A 372 1.93 14.46 9.49
C GLU A 372 2.79 15.15 8.42
N PRO A 373 3.28 16.39 8.65
CA PRO A 373 4.43 16.85 7.90
C PRO A 373 5.59 15.92 8.25
N LEU A 374 5.99 15.06 7.30
CA LEU A 374 7.36 14.55 7.29
C LEU A 374 8.24 15.79 7.21
N LEU A 375 8.80 16.17 8.35
CA LEU A 375 9.68 17.31 8.61
C LEU A 375 10.07 18.07 7.33
N GLU A 376 9.42 19.21 7.10
CA GLU A 376 9.98 20.24 6.24
C GLU A 376 11.38 20.58 6.75
N ASP A 377 12.35 20.29 5.89
CA ASP A 377 13.64 20.94 5.71
C ASP A 377 13.92 22.08 6.71
N ARG A 378 14.33 21.74 7.94
CA ARG A 378 15.00 22.69 8.83
C ARG A 378 16.47 22.75 8.43
N GLY A 379 16.74 23.51 7.38
CA GLY A 379 18.10 23.71 6.91
C GLY A 379 18.21 24.74 5.79
N LEU A 380 17.94 26.01 6.08
CA LEU A 380 18.72 27.18 5.65
C LEU A 380 18.04 28.48 6.13
N VAL A 381 18.17 28.77 7.43
CA VAL A 381 18.32 30.15 7.87
C VAL A 381 19.82 30.38 7.98
N THR A 382 20.45 30.74 6.87
CA THR A 382 21.71 31.48 6.90
C THR A 382 21.37 32.91 7.32
N GLY A 383 21.88 33.32 8.48
CA GLY A 383 21.87 34.73 8.85
C GLY A 383 22.80 35.57 7.98
N GLY A 384 22.63 36.89 8.10
CA GLY A 384 23.64 37.88 7.73
C GLY A 384 23.24 38.78 6.57
N GLY A 385 22.73 39.97 6.91
CA GLY A 385 22.41 41.07 6.00
C GLY A 385 21.55 42.10 6.71
#